data_AF-A0A0C3NYV1-F1
#
_entry.id   AF-A0A0C3NYV1-F1
#
_cell.length_a   1.000
_cell.length_b   1.000
_cell.length_c   1.000
_cell.angle_alpha   90.00
_cell.angle_beta   90.00
_cell.angle_gamma   90.00
#
_symmetry.space_group_name_H-M   'P 1'
#
loop_
_entity.id
_entity.type
_entity.pdbx_description
1 polymer ?
#
loop_
_entity_poly.entity_id
_entity_poly.type
_entity_poly.pdbx_seq_one_letter_code
_entity_poly.pdbx_strand_id
1 'polypeptide(L)'
;MHPGLHDAGRQAMQSLDTWLSQHNQDMQDALQHWPSVFTNISIISNWATPFHQDPHSQSNWYDMLVTVGNYEDCVLDIPTLGLQFLYNPGTVVAFSGQLLQHGVSAVGGN
;
A
#
# COMPACT_ATOMS: atom_id res chain seq x y z
N MET A 1 -13.11 -8.16 1.27
CA MET A 1 -13.69 -7.15 2.20
C MET A 1 -15.20 -7.32 2.26
N HIS A 2 -15.76 -7.27 3.46
CA HIS A 2 -17.20 -7.43 3.66
C HIS A 2 -17.93 -6.13 3.26
N PRO A 3 -18.88 -6.16 2.30
CA PRO A 3 -19.54 -4.94 1.80
C PRO A 3 -20.16 -4.09 2.91
N GLY A 4 -20.82 -4.73 3.89
CA GLY A 4 -21.41 -4.00 5.02
C GLY A 4 -20.40 -3.28 5.91
N LEU A 5 -19.17 -3.79 6.05
CA LEU A 5 -18.14 -3.08 6.82
C LEU A 5 -17.60 -1.88 6.06
N HIS A 6 -17.49 -2.00 4.75
CA HIS A 6 -17.11 -0.90 3.88
C HIS A 6 -18.13 0.24 3.90
N ASP A 7 -19.41 -0.09 3.82
CA ASP A 7 -20.47 0.92 3.86
C ASP A 7 -20.53 1.61 5.22
N ALA A 8 -20.39 0.85 6.33
CA ALA A 8 -20.30 1.42 7.67
C ALA A 8 -19.08 2.34 7.83
N GLY A 9 -17.91 1.94 7.34
CA GLY A 9 -16.71 2.78 7.41
C GLY A 9 -16.81 4.02 6.52
N ARG A 10 -17.45 3.95 5.34
CA ARG A 10 -17.74 5.12 4.50
C ARG A 10 -18.64 6.12 5.24
N GLN A 11 -19.69 5.64 5.91
CA GLN A 11 -20.58 6.49 6.71
C GLN A 11 -19.85 7.13 7.89
N ALA A 12 -18.94 6.39 8.54
CA ALA A 12 -18.11 6.92 9.61
C ALA A 12 -17.18 8.05 9.11
N MET A 13 -16.53 7.86 7.95
CA MET A 13 -15.70 8.91 7.33
C MET A 13 -16.50 10.17 7.00
N GLN A 14 -17.71 10.05 6.45
CA GLN A 14 -18.58 11.20 6.15
C GLN A 14 -18.99 11.96 7.41
N SER A 15 -19.30 11.22 8.48
CA SER A 15 -19.66 11.79 9.77
C SER A 15 -18.47 12.52 10.39
N LEU A 16 -17.26 11.94 10.27
CA LEU A 16 -16.02 12.55 10.72
C LEU A 16 -15.70 13.83 9.93
N ASP A 17 -15.84 13.82 8.60
CA ASP A 17 -15.62 15.01 7.76
C ASP A 17 -16.56 16.17 8.15
N THR A 18 -17.84 15.86 8.35
CA THR A 18 -18.83 16.84 8.82
C THR A 18 -18.41 17.45 10.16
N TRP A 19 -17.96 16.60 11.10
CA TRP A 19 -17.50 17.08 12.40
C TRP A 19 -16.23 17.93 12.29
N LEU A 20 -15.22 17.46 11.53
CA LEU A 20 -13.94 18.15 11.38
C LEU A 20 -14.08 19.54 10.76
N SER A 21 -15.03 19.73 9.83
CA SER A 21 -15.31 21.04 9.20
C SER A 21 -15.60 22.18 10.18
N GLN A 22 -15.95 21.85 11.42
CA GLN A 22 -16.26 22.81 12.48
C GLN A 22 -15.24 22.81 13.63
N HIS A 23 -14.34 21.83 13.69
CA HIS A 23 -13.52 21.58 14.88
C HIS A 23 -12.02 21.54 14.62
N ASN A 24 -11.56 21.14 13.42
CA ASN A 24 -10.14 21.01 13.12
C ASN A 24 -9.86 21.02 11.62
N GLN A 25 -9.38 22.16 11.10
CA GLN A 25 -9.08 22.33 9.68
C GLN A 25 -7.92 21.44 9.22
N ASP A 26 -6.84 21.32 10.00
CA ASP A 26 -5.68 20.51 9.60
C ASP A 26 -6.04 19.03 9.43
N MET A 27 -6.88 18.50 10.34
CA MET A 27 -7.38 17.14 10.23
C MET A 27 -8.40 16.99 9.10
N GLN A 28 -9.22 18.01 8.84
CA GLN A 28 -10.12 18.01 7.68
C GLN A 28 -9.30 17.93 6.39
N ASP A 29 -8.27 18.75 6.26
CA ASP A 29 -7.38 18.78 5.10
C ASP A 29 -6.69 17.42 4.93
N ALA A 30 -6.21 16.79 6.01
CA ALA A 30 -5.67 15.43 5.96
C ALA A 30 -6.71 14.39 5.49
N LEU A 31 -7.95 14.47 5.97
CA LEU A 31 -9.02 13.55 5.61
C LEU A 31 -9.41 13.69 4.12
N GLN A 32 -9.36 14.89 3.56
CA GLN A 32 -9.61 15.13 2.12
C GLN A 32 -8.59 14.43 1.22
N HIS A 33 -7.38 14.17 1.72
CA HIS A 33 -6.34 13.43 1.00
C HIS A 33 -6.37 11.92 1.30
N TRP A 34 -7.23 11.45 2.21
CA TRP A 34 -7.28 10.06 2.63
C TRP A 34 -8.12 9.22 1.64
N PRO A 35 -7.50 8.31 0.86
CA PRO A 35 -8.13 7.77 -0.33
C PRO A 35 -9.11 6.61 -0.09
N SER A 36 -9.14 6.03 1.11
CA SER A 36 -9.88 4.79 1.36
C SER A 36 -10.38 4.63 2.79
N VAL A 37 -11.54 3.97 2.93
CA VAL A 37 -12.14 3.55 4.21
C VAL A 37 -11.27 2.53 4.95
N PHE A 38 -10.52 1.73 4.19
CA PHE A 38 -9.57 0.77 4.73
C PHE A 38 -8.21 1.02 4.09
N THR A 39 -7.23 1.35 4.91
CA THR A 39 -5.83 1.42 4.49
C THR A 39 -5.07 0.41 5.35
N ASN A 40 -4.63 -0.68 4.73
CA ASN A 40 -3.59 -1.49 5.35
C ASN A 40 -2.25 -0.91 4.88
N ILE A 41 -1.51 -0.30 5.80
CA ILE A 41 -0.16 0.20 5.53
C ILE A 41 0.79 -0.68 6.31
N SER A 42 1.76 -1.26 5.61
CA SER A 42 2.87 -1.98 6.21
C SER A 42 4.17 -1.27 5.86
N ILE A 43 5.12 -1.29 6.79
CA ILE A 43 6.46 -0.72 6.59
C ILE A 43 7.46 -1.86 6.77
N ILE A 44 8.24 -2.12 5.73
CA ILE A 44 9.35 -3.07 5.74
C ILE A 44 10.62 -2.25 5.59
N SER A 45 11.50 -2.33 6.60
CA SER A 45 12.73 -1.54 6.62
C SER A 45 13.93 -2.48 6.69
N ASN A 46 14.85 -2.35 5.74
CA ASN A 46 16.14 -3.06 5.67
C ASN A 46 16.03 -4.61 5.69
N TRP A 47 14.90 -5.17 5.27
CA TRP A 47 14.66 -6.61 5.24
C TRP A 47 14.21 -7.04 3.85
N ALA A 48 14.70 -8.20 3.41
CA ALA A 48 14.15 -8.85 2.23
C ALA A 48 12.71 -9.27 2.49
N THR A 49 11.90 -9.25 1.44
CA THR A 49 10.57 -9.84 1.45
C THR A 49 10.62 -11.13 0.63
N PRO A 50 10.51 -12.32 1.25
CA PRO A 50 10.49 -13.59 0.53
C PRO A 50 9.36 -13.65 -0.52
N PHE A 51 9.48 -14.55 -1.48
CA PHE A 51 8.44 -14.77 -2.48
C PHE A 51 7.13 -15.21 -1.84
N HIS A 52 6.06 -14.45 -2.08
CA HIS A 52 4.73 -14.75 -1.57
C HIS A 52 3.64 -14.19 -2.50
N GLN A 53 2.41 -14.58 -2.22
CA GLN A 53 1.20 -13.95 -2.70
C GLN A 53 0.42 -13.46 -1.47
N ASP A 54 -0.51 -12.54 -1.68
CA ASP A 54 -1.39 -12.01 -0.64
C ASP A 54 -2.75 -12.74 -0.68
N PRO A 55 -2.91 -13.86 0.03
CA PRO A 55 -4.10 -14.72 -0.10
C PRO A 55 -5.39 -14.03 0.36
N HIS A 56 -5.26 -12.98 1.18
CA HIS A 56 -6.39 -12.23 1.74
C HIS A 56 -6.79 -11.01 0.90
N SER A 57 -6.07 -10.70 -0.18
CA SER A 57 -6.42 -9.66 -1.15
C SER A 57 -7.50 -10.16 -2.14
N GLN A 58 -7.95 -9.30 -3.05
CA GLN A 58 -8.84 -9.68 -4.16
C GLN A 58 -8.14 -9.48 -5.50
N SER A 59 -8.53 -10.28 -6.50
CA SER A 59 -7.82 -10.33 -7.79
C SER A 59 -7.92 -9.03 -8.58
N ASN A 60 -8.97 -8.25 -8.34
CA ASN A 60 -9.19 -6.94 -8.95
C ASN A 60 -8.70 -5.77 -8.08
N TRP A 61 -7.98 -6.06 -7.00
CA TRP A 61 -7.35 -5.05 -6.15
C TRP A 61 -5.87 -4.92 -6.47
N TYR A 62 -5.36 -3.71 -6.28
CA TYR A 62 -3.94 -3.42 -6.39
C TYR A 62 -3.36 -3.07 -5.03
N ASP A 63 -2.27 -3.75 -4.72
CA ASP A 63 -1.34 -3.41 -3.66
C ASP A 63 -0.37 -2.38 -4.24
N MET A 64 -0.27 -1.23 -3.57
CA MET A 64 0.66 -0.17 -3.94
C MET A 64 1.90 -0.27 -3.07
N LEU A 65 3.03 -0.58 -3.70
CA LEU A 65 4.34 -0.61 -3.05
C LEU A 65 5.08 0.69 -3.36
N VAL A 66 5.59 1.32 -2.31
CA VAL A 66 6.43 2.52 -2.39
C VAL A 66 7.74 2.24 -1.70
N THR A 67 8.83 2.64 -2.34
CA THR A 67 10.21 2.49 -1.84
C THR A 67 10.77 3.89 -1.58
N VAL A 68 11.30 4.10 -0.38
CA VAL A 68 11.82 5.39 0.10
C VAL A 68 13.11 5.15 0.88
N GLY A 69 13.99 6.15 0.92
CA GLY A 69 15.26 6.06 1.62
C GLY A 69 16.44 6.35 0.69
N ASN A 70 17.63 5.92 1.11
CA ASN A 70 18.87 6.12 0.38
C ASN A 70 19.62 4.78 0.26
N TYR A 71 19.25 4.01 -0.76
CA TYR A 71 19.88 2.75 -1.14
C TYR A 71 19.73 2.54 -2.64
N GLU A 72 20.56 1.67 -3.19
CA GLU A 72 20.55 1.28 -4.59
C GLU A 72 20.41 -0.24 -4.72
N ASP A 73 20.28 -0.72 -5.96
CA ASP A 73 20.19 -2.14 -6.31
C ASP A 73 19.06 -2.92 -5.63
N CYS A 74 17.97 -2.23 -5.24
CA CYS A 74 16.76 -2.89 -4.79
C CYS A 74 16.06 -3.54 -5.97
N VAL A 75 15.66 -4.80 -5.84
CA VAL A 75 14.97 -5.55 -6.90
C VAL A 75 13.61 -6.00 -6.42
N LEU A 76 12.57 -5.63 -7.18
CA LEU A 76 11.26 -6.27 -7.12
C LEU A 76 11.22 -7.36 -8.20
N ASP A 77 11.01 -8.60 -7.77
CA ASP A 77 10.90 -9.76 -8.65
C ASP A 77 9.45 -10.26 -8.65
N ILE A 78 8.91 -10.47 -9.85
CA ILE A 78 7.57 -11.01 -10.10
C ILE A 78 7.72 -12.28 -10.96
N PRO A 79 8.01 -13.45 -10.35
CA PRO A 79 8.28 -14.68 -11.09
C PRO A 79 7.12 -15.14 -11.97
N THR A 80 5.89 -14.87 -11.55
CA THR A 80 4.66 -15.20 -12.30
C THR A 80 4.64 -14.58 -13.71
N LEU A 81 5.33 -13.44 -13.88
CA LEU A 81 5.46 -12.74 -15.16
C LEU A 81 6.85 -12.92 -15.78
N GLY A 82 7.80 -13.53 -15.07
CA GLY A 82 9.20 -13.59 -15.49
C GLY A 82 9.87 -12.21 -15.56
N LEU A 83 9.44 -11.26 -14.73
CA LEU A 83 9.91 -9.88 -14.75
C LEU A 83 10.66 -9.53 -13.46
N GLN A 84 11.73 -8.75 -13.62
CA GLN A 84 12.47 -8.13 -12.52
C GLN A 84 12.63 -6.64 -12.83
N PHE A 85 12.49 -5.81 -11.79
CA PHE A 85 12.58 -4.36 -11.90
C PHE A 85 13.56 -3.83 -10.86
N LEU A 86 14.37 -2.83 -11.26
CA LEU A 86 15.02 -1.97 -10.29
C LEU A 86 13.94 -1.18 -9.54
N TYR A 87 13.89 -1.39 -8.23
CA TYR A 87 12.89 -0.89 -7.30
C TYR A 87 13.54 0.04 -6.26
N ASN A 88 14.34 0.98 -6.76
CA ASN A 88 15.08 1.95 -5.95
C ASN A 88 14.16 3.06 -5.42
N PRO A 89 14.58 3.78 -4.34
CA PRO A 89 13.79 4.85 -3.74
C PRO A 89 13.23 5.84 -4.76
N GLY A 90 11.96 6.21 -4.59
CA GLY A 90 11.21 7.05 -5.55
C GLY A 90 10.38 6.25 -6.57
N THR A 91 10.47 4.93 -6.56
CA THR A 91 9.61 4.05 -7.38
C THR A 91 8.28 3.77 -6.70
N VAL A 92 7.21 3.75 -7.48
CA VAL A 92 5.88 3.26 -7.06
C VAL A 92 5.45 2.17 -8.01
N VAL A 93 5.01 1.03 -7.49
CA VAL A 93 4.49 -0.09 -8.28
C VAL A 93 3.11 -0.46 -7.74
N ALA A 94 2.16 -0.68 -8.65
CA ALA A 94 0.82 -1.14 -8.33
C ALA A 94 0.53 -2.45 -9.08
N PHE A 95 0.17 -3.51 -8.35
CA PHE A 95 -0.20 -4.80 -8.93
C PHE A 95 -1.07 -5.61 -7.96
N SER A 96 -1.71 -6.69 -8.43
CA SER A 96 -2.48 -7.56 -7.54
C SER A 96 -1.57 -8.57 -6.84
N GLY A 97 -1.36 -8.40 -5.53
CA GLY A 97 -0.58 -9.34 -4.71
C GLY A 97 -1.22 -10.71 -4.59
N GLN A 98 -2.55 -10.82 -4.79
CA GLN A 98 -3.22 -12.13 -4.86
C GLN A 98 -2.84 -12.90 -6.13
N LEU A 99 -2.78 -12.23 -7.28
CA LEU A 99 -2.52 -12.89 -8.55
C LEU A 99 -1.03 -13.12 -8.77
N LEU A 100 -0.19 -12.17 -8.38
CA LEU A 100 1.22 -12.17 -8.72
C LEU A 100 2.06 -12.55 -7.51
N GLN A 101 2.71 -13.72 -7.58
CA GLN A 101 3.79 -14.02 -6.67
C GLN A 101 4.90 -12.97 -6.85
N HIS A 102 5.34 -12.38 -5.74
CA HIS A 102 6.30 -11.29 -5.74
C HIS A 102 7.22 -11.36 -4.51
N GLY A 103 8.38 -10.73 -4.61
CA GLY A 103 9.36 -10.62 -3.53
C GLY A 103 10.29 -9.43 -3.75
N VAL A 104 10.91 -8.97 -2.67
CA VAL A 104 11.86 -7.84 -2.69
C VAL A 104 13.19 -8.30 -2.12
N SER A 105 14.29 -8.01 -2.84
CA SER A 105 15.63 -8.39 -2.41
C SER A 105 16.04 -7.71 -1.10
N ALA A 106 17.00 -8.29 -0.40
CA ALA A 106 17.72 -7.56 0.64
C ALA A 106 18.54 -6.45 -0.03
N VAL A 107 18.54 -5.26 0.58
CA VAL A 107 19.43 -4.16 0.20
C VAL A 107 20.28 -3.76 1.39
N GLY A 108 21.55 -3.44 1.11
CA GLY A 108 22.41 -2.76 2.08
C GLY A 108 22.07 -1.28 2.07
N GLY A 109 21.28 -0.83 3.04
CA GLY A 109 21.08 0.59 3.33
C GLY A 109 21.98 1.04 4.48
N ASN A 110 22.44 2.29 4.43
CA ASN A 110 23.19 2.92 5.52
C ASN A 110 22.38 3.03 6.82
#